data_AF-A0A7C7ISE2-F1
#
_entry.id   AF-A0A7C7ISE2-F1
#
_cell.length_a   1.000
_cell.length_b   1.000
_cell.length_c   1.000
_cell.angle_alpha   90.00
_cell.angle_beta   90.00
_cell.angle_gamma   90.00
#
_symmetry.space_group_name_H-M   'P 1'
#
loop_
_entity.id
_entity.type
_entity.pdbx_description
1 polymer ?
#
loop_
_entity_poly.entity_id
_entity_poly.type
_entity_poly.pdbx_seq_one_letter_code
_entity_poly.pdbx_strand_id
1 'polypeptide(L)'
;MLAKDAGLYFSDNEDIKCFDQHQWEAIKAWTHLSNKKTINKKQVEKMYKYIRELKDPKFRMRSFWNTESELEEYDFKKLTQYCGLDLSPTFQKKQWWHILKRNFTSQQVLYFLRLLKRYGQKELDNPPQIIIDTIHSVKGGEADHVVLYSKANYPSNFKTKSREEKTNEKKVWYTATTRARKTIHLLDTNYKYNYPIGGDYLIYVQER
;
A
#
# COMPACT_ATOMS: atom_id res chain seq x y z
N MET A 1 -8.86 -1.34 14.31
CA MET A 1 -7.62 -1.82 13.67
C MET A 1 -7.70 -1.49 12.19
N LEU A 2 -6.72 -0.78 11.61
CA LEU A 2 -6.74 -0.44 10.18
C LEU A 2 -6.20 -1.61 9.35
N ALA A 3 -6.58 -1.71 8.07
CA ALA A 3 -6.13 -2.80 7.18
C ALA A 3 -4.60 -2.94 7.13
N LYS A 4 -3.89 -1.80 7.16
CA LYS A 4 -2.42 -1.75 7.23
C LYS A 4 -1.85 -2.28 8.55
N ASP A 5 -2.58 -2.10 9.66
CA ASP A 5 -2.16 -2.63 10.96
C ASP A 5 -2.22 -4.15 11.00
N ALA A 6 -3.24 -4.72 10.36
CA ALA A 6 -3.41 -6.15 10.16
C ALA A 6 -2.45 -6.73 9.09
N GLY A 7 -1.65 -5.89 8.42
CA GLY A 7 -0.73 -6.31 7.37
C GLY A 7 -1.45 -6.92 6.18
N LEU A 8 -2.62 -6.40 5.80
CA LEU A 8 -3.35 -6.83 4.61
C LEU A 8 -2.77 -6.21 3.36
N TYR A 9 -2.65 -6.98 2.28
CA TYR A 9 -2.26 -6.48 0.97
C TYR A 9 -3.50 -6.17 0.13
N PHE A 10 -3.67 -4.90 -0.26
CA PHE A 10 -4.85 -4.42 -0.99
C PHE A 10 -4.51 -3.30 -1.99
N SER A 11 -5.44 -2.99 -2.90
CA SER A 11 -5.47 -1.79 -3.74
C SER A 11 -6.79 -1.04 -3.57
N ASP A 12 -6.88 0.15 -4.15
CA ASP A 12 -8.17 0.76 -4.46
C ASP A 12 -8.76 0.20 -5.78
N ASN A 13 -9.89 0.75 -6.21
CA ASN A 13 -10.56 0.34 -7.44
C ASN A 13 -9.85 0.82 -8.72
N GLU A 14 -8.80 1.64 -8.59
CA GLU A 14 -7.96 2.16 -9.69
C GLU A 14 -6.60 1.44 -9.76
N ASP A 15 -6.49 0.25 -9.15
CA ASP A 15 -5.28 -0.58 -9.09
C ASP A 15 -4.08 0.08 -8.36
N ILE A 16 -4.32 1.14 -7.58
CA ILE A 16 -3.27 1.78 -6.78
C ILE A 16 -3.04 0.93 -5.53
N LYS A 17 -1.83 0.37 -5.42
CA LYS A 17 -1.44 -0.48 -4.28
C LYS A 17 -1.43 0.32 -2.98
N CYS A 18 -1.73 -0.38 -1.88
CA CYS A 18 -1.71 0.15 -0.51
C CYS A 18 -0.35 0.66 0.01
N PHE A 19 0.74 0.52 -0.76
CA PHE A 19 2.08 1.00 -0.45
C PHE A 19 2.69 1.77 -1.62
N ASP A 20 3.70 2.58 -1.34
CA ASP A 20 4.43 3.35 -2.34
C ASP A 20 5.29 2.41 -3.23
N GLN A 21 5.06 2.47 -4.53
CA GLN A 21 5.73 1.60 -5.49
C GLN A 21 7.22 1.91 -5.63
N HIS A 22 7.64 3.16 -5.48
CA HIS A 22 9.05 3.52 -5.53
C HIS A 22 9.81 3.01 -4.30
N GLN A 23 9.17 3.03 -3.13
CA GLN A 23 9.68 2.36 -1.92
C GLN A 23 9.85 0.86 -2.17
N TRP A 24 8.86 0.22 -2.79
CA TRP A 24 8.92 -1.21 -3.11
C TRP A 24 10.05 -1.54 -4.08
N GLU A 25 10.22 -0.76 -5.14
CA GLU A 25 11.31 -0.92 -6.11
C GLU A 25 12.69 -0.76 -5.46
N ALA A 26 12.85 0.19 -4.53
CA ALA A 26 14.08 0.35 -3.77
C ALA A 26 14.37 -0.85 -2.87
N ILE A 27 13.35 -1.41 -2.20
CA ILE A 27 13.48 -2.63 -1.39
C ILE A 27 13.93 -3.81 -2.25
N LYS A 28 13.34 -3.98 -3.44
CA LYS A 28 13.75 -5.02 -4.39
C LYS A 28 15.20 -4.83 -4.82
N ALA A 29 15.58 -3.62 -5.25
CA ALA A 29 16.95 -3.31 -5.67
C ALA A 29 17.99 -3.64 -4.58
N TRP A 30 17.74 -3.22 -3.33
CA TRP A 30 18.62 -3.57 -2.22
C TRP A 30 18.65 -5.08 -1.95
N THR A 31 17.50 -5.76 -2.05
CA THR A 31 17.43 -7.21 -1.87
C THR A 31 18.32 -7.94 -2.89
N HIS A 32 18.28 -7.53 -4.17
CA HIS A 32 19.17 -8.07 -5.20
C HIS A 32 20.65 -7.88 -4.85
N LEU A 33 21.05 -6.65 -4.47
CA LEU A 33 22.41 -6.36 -4.06
C LEU A 33 22.86 -7.15 -2.83
N SER A 34 21.98 -7.30 -1.83
CA SER A 34 22.27 -8.07 -0.61
C SER A 34 22.49 -9.56 -0.89
N ASN A 35 21.86 -10.07 -1.94
CA ASN A 35 22.02 -11.44 -2.45
C ASN A 35 23.16 -11.58 -3.46
N LYS A 36 24.08 -10.60 -3.54
CA LYS A 36 25.22 -10.55 -4.47
C LYS A 36 24.82 -10.60 -5.95
N LYS A 37 23.59 -10.18 -6.28
CA LYS A 37 23.16 -9.98 -7.67
C LYS A 37 23.48 -8.55 -8.09
N THR A 38 23.54 -8.33 -9.39
CA THR A 38 23.63 -7.02 -10.01
C THR A 38 22.25 -6.37 -10.12
N ILE A 39 22.25 -5.05 -10.26
CA ILE A 39 21.07 -4.25 -10.58
C ILE A 39 21.39 -3.27 -11.70
N ASN A 40 20.39 -2.87 -12.48
CA ASN A 40 20.57 -1.90 -13.55
C ASN A 40 20.52 -0.45 -13.04
N LYS A 41 20.93 0.48 -13.90
CA LYS A 41 20.92 1.92 -13.65
C LYS A 41 19.61 2.45 -13.03
N LYS A 42 18.46 2.09 -13.61
CA LYS A 42 17.13 2.54 -13.13
C LYS A 42 16.84 2.07 -11.71
N GLN A 43 17.24 0.85 -11.37
CA GLN A 43 17.11 0.30 -10.02
C GLN A 43 18.03 1.03 -9.04
N VAL A 44 19.27 1.35 -9.43
CA VAL A 44 20.20 2.15 -8.61
C VAL A 44 19.62 3.53 -8.32
N GLU A 45 19.15 4.24 -9.35
CA GLU A 45 18.53 5.56 -9.23
C GLU A 45 17.37 5.56 -8.22
N LYS A 46 16.47 4.58 -8.34
CA LYS A 46 15.32 4.42 -7.44
C LYS A 46 15.79 4.13 -6.02
N MET A 47 16.75 3.22 -5.84
CA MET A 47 17.29 2.85 -4.54
C MET A 47 17.98 4.02 -3.83
N TYR A 48 18.82 4.79 -4.55
CA TYR A 48 19.63 5.88 -3.99
C TYR A 48 18.78 7.02 -3.43
N LYS A 49 17.54 7.20 -3.92
CA LYS A 49 16.58 8.14 -3.32
C LYS A 49 16.26 7.81 -1.85
N TYR A 50 16.41 6.56 -1.43
CA TYR A 50 16.07 6.10 -0.07
C TYR A 50 17.30 5.79 0.81
N ILE A 51 18.52 5.92 0.30
CA ILE A 51 19.77 5.76 1.07
C ILE A 51 20.27 7.12 1.55
N ARG A 52 20.80 7.22 2.78
CA ARG A 52 21.42 8.46 3.31
C ARG A 52 22.94 8.49 3.08
N GLU A 53 23.56 7.32 3.18
CA GLU A 53 24.99 7.05 3.16
C GLU A 53 25.53 7.06 1.71
N LEU A 54 25.61 8.26 1.13
CA LEU A 54 26.24 8.52 -0.17
C LEU A 54 27.36 9.55 -0.01
N LYS A 55 28.48 9.36 -0.70
CA LYS A 55 29.65 10.25 -0.66
C LYS A 55 29.33 11.67 -1.16
N ASP A 56 28.46 11.78 -2.17
CA ASP A 56 28.01 13.06 -2.72
C ASP A 56 26.48 13.00 -2.98
N PRO A 57 25.69 14.02 -2.58
CA PRO A 57 24.27 14.10 -2.94
C PRO A 57 23.96 13.98 -4.44
N LYS A 58 24.89 14.36 -5.34
CA LYS A 58 24.75 14.27 -6.81
C LYS A 58 24.46 12.87 -7.30
N PHE A 59 24.90 11.82 -6.60
CA PHE A 59 24.58 10.43 -6.96
C PHE A 59 23.08 10.13 -6.89
N ARG A 60 22.26 10.97 -6.23
CA ARG A 60 20.79 10.85 -6.26
C ARG A 60 20.14 11.56 -7.46
N MET A 61 20.89 12.43 -8.13
CA MET A 61 20.37 13.25 -9.22
C MET A 61 20.38 12.48 -10.54
N ARG A 62 19.30 12.59 -11.30
CA ARG A 62 19.19 11.95 -12.62
C ARG A 62 20.28 12.41 -13.59
N SER A 63 20.75 13.65 -13.47
CA SER A 63 21.82 14.21 -14.31
C SER A 63 23.13 13.43 -14.20
N PHE A 64 23.47 12.90 -13.03
CA PHE A 64 24.65 12.05 -12.85
C PHE A 64 24.52 10.75 -13.65
N TRP A 65 23.35 10.14 -13.62
CA TRP A 65 23.14 8.85 -14.27
C TRP A 65 22.97 8.98 -15.79
N ASN A 66 22.54 10.13 -16.31
CA ASN A 66 22.37 10.33 -17.76
C ASN A 66 23.64 10.06 -18.58
N THR A 67 24.83 10.22 -18.00
CA THR A 67 26.11 9.94 -18.68
C THR A 67 26.47 8.45 -18.67
N GLU A 68 25.87 7.66 -17.79
CA GLU A 68 26.13 6.23 -17.68
C GLU A 68 25.27 5.40 -18.66
N SER A 69 25.85 4.31 -19.17
CA SER A 69 25.19 3.38 -20.11
C SER A 69 23.96 2.72 -19.48
N GLU A 70 22.88 2.58 -20.27
CA GLU A 70 21.66 1.88 -19.86
C GLU A 70 21.85 0.36 -19.73
N LEU A 71 22.83 -0.21 -20.44
CA LEU A 71 23.15 -1.64 -20.40
C LEU A 71 24.08 -2.01 -19.24
N GLU A 72 24.56 -1.01 -18.49
CA GLU A 72 25.50 -1.24 -17.41
C GLU A 72 24.82 -1.90 -16.21
N GLU A 73 25.51 -2.89 -15.64
CA GLU A 73 25.10 -3.57 -14.43
C GLU A 73 26.00 -3.17 -13.25
N TYR A 74 25.36 -3.01 -12.09
CA TYR A 74 26.01 -2.53 -10.89
C TYR A 74 25.88 -3.56 -9.77
N ASP A 75 27.01 -4.05 -9.28
CA ASP A 75 27.09 -4.82 -8.04
C ASP A 75 27.46 -3.91 -6.86
N PHE A 76 27.45 -4.46 -5.65
CA PHE A 76 27.77 -3.69 -4.44
C PHE A 76 29.19 -3.09 -4.46
N LYS A 77 30.17 -3.80 -5.03
CA LYS A 77 31.56 -3.36 -5.08
C LYS A 77 31.71 -2.17 -6.01
N LYS A 78 31.12 -2.23 -7.21
CA LYS A 78 31.12 -1.14 -8.19
C LYS A 78 30.43 0.10 -7.62
N LEU A 79 29.29 -0.07 -6.95
CA LEU A 79 28.57 1.04 -6.34
C LEU A 79 29.38 1.76 -5.23
N THR A 80 30.12 1.01 -4.42
CA THR A 80 30.93 1.60 -3.33
C THR A 80 32.24 2.22 -3.82
N GLN A 81 32.87 1.62 -4.82
CA GLN A 81 34.14 2.09 -5.39
C GLN A 81 33.96 3.28 -6.33
N TYR A 82 32.97 3.22 -7.23
CA TYR A 82 32.86 4.15 -8.36
C TYR A 82 31.58 4.99 -8.34
N CYS A 83 30.49 4.50 -7.73
CA CYS A 83 29.18 5.19 -7.78
C CYS A 83 28.73 5.74 -6.42
N GLY A 84 29.68 6.08 -5.54
CA GLY A 84 29.40 6.91 -4.37
C GLY A 84 28.62 6.29 -3.23
N LEU A 85 28.35 4.97 -3.23
CA LEU A 85 27.73 4.30 -2.09
C LEU A 85 28.71 4.28 -0.92
N ASP A 86 28.36 4.90 0.20
CA ASP A 86 29.26 5.05 1.34
C ASP A 86 28.94 4.03 2.44
N LEU A 87 29.09 2.74 2.09
CA LEU A 87 28.79 1.63 2.99
C LEU A 87 29.96 0.65 3.02
N SER A 88 30.31 0.16 4.22
CA SER A 88 31.29 -0.91 4.34
C SER A 88 30.72 -2.25 3.84
N PRO A 89 31.56 -3.21 3.39
CA PRO A 89 31.10 -4.51 2.89
C PRO A 89 30.24 -5.31 3.87
N THR A 90 30.38 -5.08 5.18
CA THR A 90 29.56 -5.75 6.20
C THR A 90 28.07 -5.36 6.13
N PHE A 91 27.76 -4.17 5.58
CA PHE A 91 26.38 -3.72 5.42
C PHE A 91 25.65 -4.41 4.27
N GLN A 92 26.34 -5.00 3.29
CA GLN A 92 25.69 -5.69 2.18
C GLN A 92 24.75 -6.81 2.65
N LYS A 93 25.10 -7.50 3.74
CA LYS A 93 24.27 -8.58 4.33
C LYS A 93 23.14 -8.06 5.23
N LYS A 94 23.07 -6.74 5.47
CA LYS A 94 22.03 -6.15 6.33
C LYS A 94 20.72 -6.05 5.56
N GLN A 95 19.65 -6.19 6.31
CA GLN A 95 18.29 -6.05 5.81
C GLN A 95 18.01 -4.62 5.35
N TRP A 96 17.11 -4.48 4.37
CA TRP A 96 16.86 -3.21 3.68
C TRP A 96 16.50 -2.06 4.65
N TRP A 97 15.79 -2.32 5.75
CA TRP A 97 15.38 -1.29 6.70
C TRP A 97 16.55 -0.70 7.50
N HIS A 98 17.72 -1.35 7.51
CA HIS A 98 18.94 -0.78 8.09
C HIS A 98 19.65 0.19 7.14
N ILE A 99 19.24 0.24 5.87
CA ILE A 99 19.98 0.91 4.79
C ILE A 99 19.10 1.98 4.13
N LEU A 100 17.86 1.62 3.79
CA LEU A 100 16.87 2.52 3.18
C LEU A 100 16.20 3.39 4.26
N LYS A 101 16.98 4.27 4.90
CA LYS A 101 16.53 5.11 6.03
C LYS A 101 16.00 6.50 5.62
N ARG A 102 16.09 6.86 4.35
CA ARG A 102 15.56 8.14 3.83
C ARG A 102 14.18 7.90 3.24
N ASN A 103 13.24 8.84 3.45
CA ASN A 103 11.89 8.81 2.89
C ASN A 103 11.07 7.55 3.24
N PHE A 104 11.32 6.96 4.41
CA PHE A 104 10.50 5.93 5.03
C PHE A 104 10.06 6.41 6.41
N THR A 105 8.77 6.33 6.70
CA THR A 105 8.26 6.47 8.08
C THR A 105 8.32 5.14 8.81
N SER A 106 8.36 5.17 10.14
CA SER A 106 8.36 3.94 10.95
C SER A 106 7.14 3.06 10.67
N GLN A 107 5.97 3.66 10.42
CA GLN A 107 4.75 2.91 10.05
C GLN A 107 4.89 2.24 8.69
N GLN A 108 5.49 2.91 7.70
CA GLN A 108 5.75 2.30 6.38
C GLN A 108 6.72 1.13 6.49
N VAL A 109 7.80 1.27 7.28
CA VAL A 109 8.74 0.16 7.52
C VAL A 109 8.03 -1.03 8.14
N LEU A 110 7.29 -0.81 9.23
CA LEU A 110 6.54 -1.86 9.91
C LEU A 110 5.51 -2.52 8.99
N TYR A 111 4.86 -1.73 8.14
CA TYR A 111 3.89 -2.24 7.17
C TYR A 111 4.53 -3.15 6.12
N PHE A 112 5.64 -2.72 5.48
CA PHE A 112 6.37 -3.58 4.56
C PHE A 112 6.89 -4.85 5.23
N LEU A 113 7.37 -4.79 6.47
CA LEU A 113 7.78 -5.98 7.23
C LEU A 113 6.63 -6.98 7.40
N ARG A 114 5.43 -6.49 7.74
CA ARG A 114 4.23 -7.33 7.88
C ARG A 114 3.83 -7.94 6.53
N LEU A 115 3.81 -7.14 5.46
CA LEU A 115 3.50 -7.60 4.11
C LEU A 115 4.46 -8.68 3.64
N LEU A 116 5.78 -8.44 3.77
CA LEU A 116 6.82 -9.38 3.38
C LEU A 116 6.75 -10.67 4.19
N LYS A 117 6.47 -10.60 5.50
CA LYS A 117 6.32 -11.79 6.34
C LYS A 117 5.08 -12.61 5.96
N ARG A 118 3.99 -11.96 5.57
CA ARG A 118 2.70 -12.61 5.29
C ARG A 118 2.57 -13.15 3.87
N TYR A 119 3.04 -12.39 2.88
CA TYR A 119 2.82 -12.67 1.46
C TYR A 119 4.12 -12.99 0.70
N GLY A 120 5.26 -12.50 1.17
CA GLY A 120 6.54 -12.63 0.47
C GLY A 120 6.65 -11.71 -0.76
N GLN A 121 7.86 -11.62 -1.34
CA GLN A 121 8.12 -10.65 -2.43
C GLN A 121 7.33 -10.94 -3.70
N LYS A 122 7.24 -12.22 -4.09
CA LYS A 122 6.57 -12.66 -5.33
C LYS A 122 5.11 -12.22 -5.37
N GLU A 123 4.41 -12.32 -4.25
CA GLU A 123 3.00 -11.95 -4.17
C GLU A 123 2.80 -10.43 -4.23
N LEU A 124 3.71 -9.64 -3.63
CA LEU A 124 3.63 -8.18 -3.65
C LEU A 124 3.93 -7.57 -5.03
N ASP A 125 4.50 -8.35 -5.95
CA ASP A 125 4.65 -7.94 -7.36
C ASP A 125 3.35 -8.09 -8.15
N ASN A 126 2.49 -9.05 -7.81
CA ASN A 126 1.19 -9.26 -8.43
C ASN A 126 0.18 -8.17 -8.00
N PRO A 127 -0.94 -7.99 -8.73
CA PRO A 127 -2.06 -7.18 -8.25
C PRO A 127 -2.65 -7.77 -6.94
N PRO A 128 -3.03 -6.93 -5.96
CA PRO A 128 -3.70 -7.41 -4.75
C PRO A 128 -5.05 -8.04 -5.06
N GLN A 129 -5.44 -9.07 -4.31
CA GLN A 129 -6.77 -9.69 -4.42
C GLN A 129 -7.85 -8.95 -3.60
N ILE A 130 -7.44 -8.08 -2.68
CA ILE A 130 -8.34 -7.31 -1.83
C ILE A 130 -8.43 -5.90 -2.40
N ILE A 131 -9.65 -5.42 -2.62
CA ILE A 131 -9.94 -4.03 -2.97
C ILE A 131 -10.56 -3.37 -1.75
N ILE A 132 -10.02 -2.23 -1.33
CA ILE A 132 -10.59 -1.40 -0.24
C ILE A 132 -10.76 0.01 -0.77
N ASP A 133 -12.00 0.44 -0.89
CA ASP A 133 -12.33 1.76 -1.40
C ASP A 133 -13.66 2.28 -0.82
N THR A 134 -14.02 3.52 -1.14
CA THR A 134 -15.30 4.11 -0.80
C THR A 134 -16.42 3.50 -1.65
N ILE A 135 -17.64 3.52 -1.11
CA ILE A 135 -18.84 3.05 -1.82
C ILE A 135 -19.02 3.76 -3.18
N HIS A 136 -18.65 5.04 -3.26
CA HIS A 136 -18.76 5.83 -4.48
C HIS A 136 -17.81 5.33 -5.57
N SER A 137 -16.57 4.99 -5.20
CA SER A 137 -15.53 4.53 -6.14
C SER A 137 -15.86 3.18 -6.76
N VAL A 138 -16.56 2.31 -6.05
CA VAL A 138 -16.90 0.93 -6.51
C VAL A 138 -18.25 0.84 -7.23
N LYS A 139 -18.89 1.97 -7.54
CA LYS A 139 -20.19 1.99 -8.21
C LYS A 139 -20.07 1.33 -9.60
N GLY A 140 -20.96 0.38 -9.87
CA GLY A 140 -20.94 -0.39 -11.13
C GLY A 140 -20.08 -1.65 -11.08
N GLY A 141 -19.18 -1.78 -10.10
CA GLY A 141 -18.43 -3.02 -9.86
C GLY A 141 -19.26 -4.10 -9.18
N GLU A 142 -18.71 -5.30 -9.09
CA GLU A 142 -19.24 -6.43 -8.31
C GLU A 142 -18.09 -7.29 -7.78
N ALA A 143 -18.32 -8.01 -6.69
CA ALA A 143 -17.38 -8.97 -6.14
C ALA A 143 -18.11 -10.18 -5.54
N ASP A 144 -17.44 -11.33 -5.51
CA ASP A 144 -17.99 -12.54 -4.90
C ASP A 144 -18.30 -12.33 -3.40
N HIS A 145 -17.37 -11.70 -2.69
CA HIS A 145 -17.45 -11.47 -1.26
C HIS A 145 -17.23 -9.98 -0.98
N VAL A 146 -18.20 -9.35 -0.32
CA VAL A 146 -18.14 -7.92 0.02
C VAL A 146 -18.18 -7.75 1.54
N VAL A 147 -17.27 -6.91 2.06
CA VAL A 147 -17.31 -6.45 3.45
C VAL A 147 -17.71 -4.99 3.47
N LEU A 148 -18.81 -4.67 4.14
CA LEU A 148 -19.24 -3.28 4.36
C LEU A 148 -18.83 -2.83 5.75
N TYR A 149 -17.98 -1.80 5.83
CA TYR A 149 -17.53 -1.26 7.11
C TYR A 149 -18.33 -0.01 7.48
N SER A 150 -19.12 -0.09 8.56
CA SER A 150 -20.06 0.96 9.04
C SER A 150 -19.42 2.31 9.38
N LYS A 151 -18.09 2.37 9.49
CA LYS A 151 -17.38 3.60 9.84
C LYS A 151 -17.53 4.64 8.73
N ALA A 152 -18.09 5.79 9.09
CA ALA A 152 -18.24 6.94 8.22
C ALA A 152 -17.34 8.11 8.66
N ASN A 153 -17.26 9.11 7.80
CA ASN A 153 -16.70 10.42 8.13
C ASN A 153 -17.81 11.37 8.60
N TYR A 154 -17.44 12.54 9.13
CA TYR A 154 -18.41 13.54 9.61
C TYR A 154 -19.53 13.88 8.59
N PRO A 155 -19.24 14.10 7.29
CA PRO A 155 -20.28 14.39 6.29
C PRO A 155 -21.27 13.24 6.04
N SER A 156 -20.85 12.01 6.33
CA SER A 156 -21.66 10.79 6.15
C SER A 156 -22.29 10.33 7.47
N ASN A 157 -22.24 11.15 8.52
CA ASN A 157 -22.84 10.79 9.81
C ASN A 157 -24.37 10.71 9.68
N PHE A 158 -24.90 9.50 9.73
CA PHE A 158 -26.32 9.26 9.52
C PHE A 158 -27.20 9.93 10.58
N LYS A 159 -26.73 10.03 11.83
CA LYS A 159 -27.53 10.53 12.96
C LYS A 159 -27.91 12.01 12.83
N THR A 160 -27.00 12.82 12.30
CA THR A 160 -27.14 14.29 12.20
C THR A 160 -27.82 14.74 10.91
N LYS A 161 -28.12 13.81 9.98
CA LYS A 161 -28.72 14.11 8.69
C LYS A 161 -30.24 14.36 8.78
N SER A 162 -30.73 15.26 7.93
CA SER A 162 -32.16 15.47 7.67
C SER A 162 -32.81 14.20 7.11
N ARG A 163 -34.14 14.18 7.03
CA ARG A 163 -34.87 13.04 6.48
C ARG A 163 -34.49 12.74 5.02
N GLU A 164 -34.33 13.78 4.21
CA GLU A 164 -33.93 13.65 2.81
C GLU A 164 -32.48 13.16 2.68
N GLU A 165 -31.56 13.73 3.46
CA GLU A 165 -30.15 13.34 3.46
C GLU A 165 -29.95 11.90 3.95
N LYS A 166 -30.71 11.46 4.96
CA LYS A 166 -30.76 10.06 5.39
C LYS A 166 -31.20 9.16 4.26
N THR A 167 -32.24 9.56 3.52
CA THR A 167 -32.72 8.79 2.36
C THR A 167 -31.65 8.66 1.28
N ASN A 168 -30.91 9.74 1.00
CA ASN A 168 -29.80 9.70 0.05
C ASN A 168 -28.65 8.81 0.54
N GLU A 169 -28.32 8.86 1.84
CA GLU A 169 -27.33 7.95 2.43
C GLU A 169 -27.77 6.48 2.32
N LYS A 170 -29.06 6.17 2.59
CA LYS A 170 -29.60 4.81 2.41
C LYS A 170 -29.40 4.29 0.98
N LYS A 171 -29.57 5.14 -0.05
CA LYS A 171 -29.33 4.76 -1.46
C LYS A 171 -27.85 4.42 -1.74
N VAL A 172 -26.93 5.14 -1.10
CA VAL A 172 -25.49 4.84 -1.18
C VAL A 172 -25.23 3.46 -0.57
N TRP A 173 -25.74 3.20 0.63
CA TRP A 173 -25.58 1.90 1.30
C TRP A 173 -26.27 0.74 0.56
N TYR A 174 -27.44 0.98 -0.03
CA TYR A 174 -28.09 0.04 -0.94
C TYR A 174 -27.17 -0.34 -2.11
N THR A 175 -26.53 0.67 -2.74
CA THR A 175 -25.55 0.42 -3.80
C THR A 175 -24.41 -0.47 -3.31
N ALA A 176 -23.91 -0.24 -2.10
CA ALA A 176 -22.87 -1.07 -1.49
C ALA A 176 -23.33 -2.52 -1.24
N THR A 177 -24.55 -2.71 -0.71
CA THR A 177 -25.09 -4.05 -0.44
C THR A 177 -25.33 -4.87 -1.69
N THR A 178 -25.60 -4.22 -2.82
CA THR A 178 -25.81 -4.88 -4.13
C THR A 178 -24.51 -5.23 -4.87
N ARG A 179 -23.33 -4.97 -4.28
CA ARG A 179 -22.04 -5.34 -4.89
C ARG A 179 -21.70 -6.82 -4.73
N ALA A 180 -22.30 -7.51 -3.76
CA ALA A 180 -21.98 -8.90 -3.43
C ALA A 180 -22.74 -9.90 -4.31
N ARG A 181 -22.02 -10.86 -4.91
CA ARG A 181 -22.62 -11.97 -5.67
C ARG A 181 -22.92 -13.20 -4.80
N LYS A 182 -22.08 -13.48 -3.80
CA LYS A 182 -22.21 -14.68 -2.95
C LYS A 182 -22.48 -14.31 -1.50
N THR A 183 -21.57 -13.59 -0.84
CA THR A 183 -21.73 -13.22 0.57
C THR A 183 -21.47 -11.75 0.82
N ILE A 184 -22.24 -11.22 1.75
CA ILE A 184 -22.08 -9.88 2.31
C ILE A 184 -21.76 -10.00 3.79
N HIS A 185 -20.71 -9.32 4.23
CA HIS A 185 -20.29 -9.28 5.63
C HIS A 185 -20.42 -7.85 6.13
N LEU A 186 -21.19 -7.65 7.20
CA LEU A 186 -21.40 -6.35 7.81
C LEU A 186 -20.42 -6.19 8.96
N LEU A 187 -19.46 -5.27 8.82
CA LEU A 187 -18.49 -4.95 9.85
C LEU A 187 -18.93 -3.68 10.57
N ASP A 188 -19.40 -3.84 11.81
CA ASP A 188 -19.91 -2.72 12.59
C ASP A 188 -18.80 -1.91 13.30
N THR A 189 -19.15 -0.73 13.81
CA THR A 189 -18.23 0.12 14.55
C THR A 189 -18.93 0.98 15.61
N ASN A 190 -18.23 1.18 16.73
CA ASN A 190 -18.61 2.15 17.76
C ASN A 190 -18.09 3.57 17.48
N TYR A 191 -17.52 3.83 16.29
CA TYR A 191 -17.03 5.15 15.95
C TYR A 191 -18.18 6.18 15.91
N LYS A 192 -17.93 7.41 16.38
CA LYS A 192 -18.95 8.45 16.53
C LYS A 192 -19.71 8.80 15.23
N TYR A 193 -19.07 8.62 14.09
CA TYR A 193 -19.68 8.79 12.77
C TYR A 193 -19.79 7.41 12.12
N ASN A 194 -21.03 6.92 12.01
CA ASN A 194 -21.28 5.62 11.41
C ASN A 194 -22.62 5.62 10.70
N TYR A 195 -22.79 4.60 9.86
CA TYR A 195 -24.08 4.23 9.32
C TYR A 195 -24.61 3.00 10.09
N PRO A 196 -25.87 3.00 10.54
CA PRO A 196 -26.43 1.94 11.38
C PRO A 196 -26.87 0.72 10.56
N ILE A 197 -25.97 0.10 9.78
CA ILE A 197 -26.31 -1.00 8.85
C ILE A 197 -26.89 -2.22 9.57
N GLY A 198 -26.46 -2.48 10.82
CA GLY A 198 -27.01 -3.55 11.64
C GLY A 198 -28.49 -3.33 11.96
N GLY A 199 -28.92 -2.08 12.13
CA GLY A 199 -30.32 -1.74 12.35
C GLY A 199 -31.18 -2.04 11.12
N ASP A 200 -30.70 -1.67 9.93
CA ASP A 200 -31.40 -1.99 8.67
C ASP A 200 -31.48 -3.51 8.45
N TYR A 201 -30.44 -4.27 8.80
CA TYR A 201 -30.45 -5.73 8.73
C TYR A 201 -31.47 -6.36 9.70
N LEU A 202 -31.58 -5.86 10.93
CA LEU A 202 -32.57 -6.36 11.89
C LEU A 202 -34.00 -6.14 11.41
N ILE A 203 -34.29 -4.98 10.81
CA ILE A 203 -35.60 -4.69 10.20
C ILE A 203 -35.88 -5.71 9.08
N TYR A 204 -34.92 -5.92 8.18
CA TYR A 204 -35.05 -6.92 7.10
C TYR A 204 -35.34 -8.34 7.62
N VAL A 205 -34.70 -8.75 8.72
CA VAL A 205 -34.92 -10.07 9.33
C VAL A 205 -36.31 -10.15 10.00
N GLN A 206 -36.79 -9.06 10.58
CA GLN A 206 -38.12 -9.00 11.21
C GLN A 206 -39.27 -8.98 10.20
N GLU A 207 -39.03 -8.43 9.01
CA GLU A 207 -40.00 -8.35 7.91
C GLU A 207 -40.03 -9.62 7.03
N ARG A 208 -39.15 -10.59 7.30
CA ARG A 208 -39.11 -11.91 6.66
C ARG A 208 -39.93 -12.95 7.41
#